data_AF-A0A0F9RDK9-F1
#
_entry.id   AF-A0A0F9RDK9-F1
#
_cell.length_a   1.000
_cell.length_b   1.000
_cell.length_c   1.000
_cell.angle_alpha   90.00
_cell.angle_beta   90.00
_cell.angle_gamma   90.00
#
_symmetry.space_group_name_H-M   'P 1'
#
loop_
_entity.id
_entity.type
_entity.pdbx_description
1 polymer ?
#
loop_
_entity_poly.entity_id
_entity_poly.type
_entity_poly.pdbx_seq_one_letter_code
_entity_poly.pdbx_strand_id
1 'polypeptide(L)'
;MNTQRKPVMFYFERLEQIRDFNSFRVEAVFETHKEAEQSGRKPAWYSVIGQFRPDVQFQYPEFPVADFPCENYAKLFAEMCEQYITDQAIAMTA
;
A
#
# COMPACT_ATOMS: atom_id res chain seq x y z
N MET A 1 -6.31 27.30 -7.71
CA MET A 1 -6.25 25.85 -7.48
C MET A 1 -4.92 25.54 -6.83
N ASN A 2 -4.91 25.13 -5.58
CA ASN A 2 -3.69 24.78 -4.87
C ASN A 2 -3.22 23.40 -5.39
N THR A 3 -2.28 23.39 -6.34
CA THR A 3 -1.71 22.17 -6.94
C THR A 3 -0.63 21.56 -6.03
N GLN A 4 -0.85 21.53 -4.72
CA GLN A 4 0.01 20.76 -3.83
C GLN A 4 -0.27 19.28 -4.08
N ARG A 5 0.61 18.63 -4.85
CA ARG A 5 0.62 17.17 -4.97
C ARG A 5 0.76 16.61 -3.55
N LYS A 6 -0.15 15.73 -3.13
CA LYS A 6 0.00 15.02 -1.86
C LYS A 6 1.39 14.36 -1.82
N PRO A 7 2.16 14.53 -0.74
CA PRO A 7 3.43 13.85 -0.59
C PRO A 7 3.20 12.33 -0.57
N VAL A 8 4.24 11.58 -0.93
CA VAL A 8 4.27 10.14 -0.64
C VAL A 8 4.33 9.99 0.88
N MET A 9 3.45 9.15 1.44
CA MET A 9 3.43 8.84 2.87
C MET A 9 3.77 7.37 3.05
N PHE A 10 4.63 7.06 4.02
CA PHE A 10 4.92 5.69 4.45
C PHE A 10 4.43 5.53 5.89
N TYR A 11 3.72 4.43 6.16
CA TYR A 11 3.14 4.14 7.47
C TYR A 11 3.92 3.07 8.24
N PHE A 12 5.20 2.93 7.90
CA PHE A 12 6.17 2.10 8.59
C PHE A 12 7.45 2.91 8.82
N GLU A 13 8.18 2.57 9.87
CA GLU A 13 9.43 3.22 10.27
C GLU A 13 10.66 2.45 9.78
N ARG A 14 10.51 1.13 9.58
CA ARG A 14 11.60 0.25 9.19
C ARG A 14 11.16 -0.77 8.15
N LEU A 15 12.06 -1.11 7.22
CA LEU A 15 11.77 -2.02 6.11
C LEU A 15 11.36 -3.42 6.62
N GLU A 16 11.86 -3.86 7.78
CA GLU A 16 11.53 -5.15 8.36
C GLU A 16 10.04 -5.28 8.70
N GLN A 17 9.33 -4.18 8.95
CA GLN A 17 7.89 -4.19 9.21
C GLN A 17 7.06 -4.63 8.00
N ILE A 18 7.62 -4.55 6.78
CA ILE A 18 6.99 -5.07 5.57
C ILE A 18 6.80 -6.60 5.66
N ARG A 19 7.59 -7.29 6.48
CA ARG A 19 7.52 -8.74 6.68
C ARG A 19 6.31 -9.19 7.49
N ASP A 20 5.64 -8.26 8.18
CA ASP A 20 4.41 -8.54 8.92
C ASP A 20 3.22 -8.79 7.97
N PHE A 21 3.37 -8.46 6.68
CA PHE A 21 2.35 -8.63 5.66
C PHE A 21 2.61 -9.86 4.78
N ASN A 22 1.54 -10.43 4.22
CA ASN A 22 1.58 -11.59 3.32
C ASN A 22 1.31 -11.25 1.85
N SER A 23 0.71 -10.09 1.59
CA SER A 23 0.34 -9.64 0.25
C SER A 23 0.00 -8.15 0.27
N PHE A 24 0.05 -7.51 -0.90
CA PHE A 24 -0.19 -6.09 -1.08
C PHE A 24 -1.15 -5.84 -2.25
N ARG A 25 -2.02 -4.84 -2.10
CA ARG A 25 -2.87 -4.36 -3.19
C ARG A 25 -2.90 -2.84 -3.25
N VAL A 26 -3.26 -2.30 -4.40
CA VAL A 26 -3.41 -0.86 -4.61
C VAL A 26 -4.88 -0.50 -4.63
N GLU A 27 -5.26 0.46 -3.78
CA GLU A 27 -6.61 1.01 -3.73
C GLU A 27 -6.62 2.48 -4.15
N ALA A 28 -7.55 2.85 -5.00
CA ALA A 28 -7.81 4.25 -5.35
C ALA A 28 -8.62 4.91 -4.22
N VAL A 29 -8.13 6.04 -3.71
CA VAL A 29 -8.80 6.78 -2.63
C VAL A 29 -9.36 8.09 -3.17
N PHE A 30 -10.63 8.33 -2.84
CA PHE A 30 -11.39 9.51 -3.24
C PHE A 30 -11.72 10.34 -1.99
N GLU A 31 -11.79 11.67 -2.11
CA GLU A 31 -12.06 12.54 -0.96
C GLU A 31 -13.51 12.39 -0.46
N THR A 32 -14.41 11.94 -1.34
CA THR A 32 -15.81 11.73 -1.01
C THR A 32 -16.36 10.43 -1.61
N HIS A 33 -17.33 9.80 -0.93
CA HIS A 33 -18.01 8.61 -1.47
C HIS A 33 -18.70 8.89 -2.82
N LYS A 34 -19.23 10.10 -2.98
CA LYS A 34 -19.88 10.56 -4.22
C LYS A 34 -18.91 10.64 -5.41
N GLU A 35 -17.61 10.77 -5.15
CA GLU A 35 -16.57 10.77 -6.19
C GLU A 35 -16.25 9.38 -6.71
N ALA A 36 -16.29 8.36 -5.85
CA ALA A 36 -16.03 6.97 -6.23
C ALA A 36 -17.10 6.43 -7.19
N GLU A 37 -18.33 6.92 -7.08
CA GLU A 37 -19.48 6.51 -7.92
C GLU A 37 -19.53 7.21 -9.29
N GLN A 38 -18.73 8.27 -9.50
CA GLN A 38 -18.73 9.04 -10.75
C GLN A 38 -17.67 8.50 -11.72
N SER A 39 -18.12 7.92 -12.83
CA SER A 39 -17.22 7.50 -13.90
C SER A 39 -16.40 8.68 -14.43
N GLY A 40 -15.07 8.52 -14.44
CA GLY A 40 -14.13 9.49 -15.01
C GLY A 40 -13.51 10.51 -14.05
N ARG A 41 -13.85 10.51 -12.75
CA ARG A 41 -13.09 11.31 -11.77
C ARG A 41 -11.77 10.63 -11.43
N LYS A 42 -10.71 11.45 -11.32
CA LYS A 42 -9.39 11.00 -10.91
C LYS A 42 -9.39 10.73 -9.39
N PRO A 43 -8.80 9.62 -8.94
CA PRO A 43 -8.54 9.40 -7.52
C PRO A 43 -7.72 10.55 -6.94
N ALA A 44 -7.95 10.86 -5.67
CA ALA A 44 -7.18 11.87 -4.95
C ALA A 44 -5.77 11.35 -4.61
N TRP A 45 -5.65 10.06 -4.29
CA TRP A 45 -4.39 9.32 -4.18
C TRP A 45 -4.62 7.82 -4.33
N TYR A 46 -3.55 7.04 -4.20
CA TYR A 46 -3.54 5.59 -4.26
C TYR A 46 -2.84 5.04 -3.02
N SER A 47 -3.52 4.20 -2.26
CA SER A 47 -2.99 3.56 -1.06
C SER A 47 -2.53 2.14 -1.39
N VAL A 48 -1.33 1.78 -0.93
CA VAL A 48 -0.85 0.39 -0.92
C VAL A 48 -1.27 -0.22 0.40
N ILE A 49 -2.20 -1.16 0.33
CA ILE A 49 -2.76 -1.86 1.49
C ILE A 49 -2.04 -3.20 1.63
N GLY A 50 -1.42 -3.43 2.78
CA GLY A 50 -0.83 -4.70 3.15
C GLY A 50 -1.82 -5.54 3.95
N GLN A 51 -1.96 -6.82 3.59
CA GLN A 51 -2.72 -7.78 4.39
C GLN A 51 -1.77 -8.47 5.37
N PHE A 52 -2.10 -8.47 6.66
CA PHE A 52 -1.24 -9.05 7.69
C PHE A 52 -1.15 -10.58 7.54
N ARG A 53 -0.01 -11.13 7.94
CA ARG A 53 0.14 -12.57 8.10
C ARG A 53 -0.75 -13.07 9.26
N PRO A 54 -1.20 -14.34 9.24
CA PRO A 54 -2.06 -14.89 10.29
C PRO A 54 -1.45 -14.85 11.70
N ASP A 55 -0.12 -14.84 11.79
CA ASP A 55 0.63 -14.82 13.05
C ASP A 55 0.86 -13.42 13.64
N VAL A 56 0.51 -12.36 12.91
CA VAL A 56 0.63 -10.97 13.38
C VAL A 56 -0.63 -10.56 14.12
N GLN A 57 -0.49 -10.25 15.42
CA GLN A 57 -1.59 -9.77 16.25
C GLN A 57 -1.79 -8.26 16.06
N PHE A 58 -2.65 -7.89 15.11
CA PHE A 58 -3.10 -6.51 14.91
C PHE A 58 -4.63 -6.42 14.96
N GLN A 59 -5.16 -5.24 15.29
CA GLN A 59 -6.61 -5.02 15.45
C GLN A 59 -7.38 -5.22 14.14
N TYR A 60 -6.73 -4.97 13.00
CA TYR A 60 -7.32 -5.03 11.67
C TYR A 60 -6.58 -6.06 10.81
N PRO A 61 -7.27 -6.74 9.88
CA PRO A 61 -6.65 -7.76 9.02
C PRO A 61 -5.71 -7.17 7.96
N GLU A 62 -5.78 -5.87 7.75
CA GLU A 62 -5.02 -5.13 6.75
C GLU A 62 -4.74 -3.71 7.23
N PHE A 63 -3.71 -3.09 6.66
CA PHE A 63 -3.29 -1.74 7.02
C PHE A 63 -2.68 -1.02 5.81
N PRO A 64 -2.91 0.30 5.66
CA PRO A 64 -2.19 1.08 4.66
C PRO A 64 -0.69 1.11 4.98
N VAL A 65 0.13 0.74 4.02
CA VAL A 65 1.60 0.70 4.14
C VAL A 65 2.20 1.99 3.57
N ALA A 66 1.61 2.51 2.49
CA ALA A 66 2.04 3.75 1.88
C ALA A 66 0.93 4.40 1.04
N ASP A 67 0.99 5.72 0.88
CA ASP A 67 0.14 6.49 -0.04
C ASP A 67 0.98 7.14 -1.13
N PHE A 68 0.47 7.12 -2.36
CA PHE A 68 1.10 7.73 -3.52
C PHE A 68 0.12 8.63 -4.29
N PRO A 69 0.56 9.76 -4.83
CA PRO A 69 -0.25 10.57 -5.74
C PRO A 69 -0.38 9.94 -7.15
N CYS A 70 0.37 8.87 -7.43
CA CYS A 70 0.42 8.22 -8.75
C CYS A 70 0.24 6.71 -8.63
N GLU A 71 -0.69 6.16 -9.41
CA GLU A 71 -1.01 4.73 -9.44
C GLU A 71 0.20 3.86 -9.79
N ASN A 72 0.97 4.26 -10.80
CA ASN A 72 2.10 3.47 -11.27
C ASN A 72 3.20 3.35 -10.20
N TYR A 73 3.38 4.38 -9.37
CA TYR A 73 4.32 4.32 -8.25
C TYR A 73 3.78 3.48 -7.09
N ALA A 74 2.47 3.54 -6.82
CA ALA A 74 1.86 2.62 -5.85
C ALA A 74 2.01 1.15 -6.29
N LYS A 75 1.75 0.85 -7.57
CA LYS A 75 1.91 -0.50 -8.13
C LYS A 75 3.35 -0.99 -8.04
N LEU A 76 4.31 -0.18 -8.49
CA LEU A 76 5.72 -0.51 -8.39
C LEU A 76 6.14 -0.77 -6.94
N PHE A 77 5.66 0.05 -5.99
CA PHE A 77 5.96 -0.15 -4.57
C PHE A 77 5.37 -1.46 -4.03
N ALA A 78 4.12 -1.79 -4.37
CA ALA A 78 3.50 -3.06 -4.02
C ALA A 78 4.31 -4.25 -4.55
N GLU A 79 4.72 -4.22 -5.83
CA GLU A 79 5.56 -5.26 -6.43
C GLU A 79 6.92 -5.42 -5.73
N MET A 80 7.56 -4.31 -5.35
CA MET A 80 8.81 -4.36 -4.58
C MET A 80 8.61 -4.96 -3.19
N CYS A 81 7.48 -4.71 -2.53
CA CYS A 81 7.16 -5.30 -1.23
C CYS A 81 6.94 -6.82 -1.36
N GLU A 82 6.21 -7.27 -2.38
CA GLU A 82 6.01 -8.69 -2.68
C GLU A 82 7.33 -9.42 -2.95
N GLN A 83 8.21 -8.82 -3.74
CA GLN A 83 9.56 -9.36 -3.99
C GLN A 83 10.38 -9.44 -2.71
N TYR A 84 10.38 -8.38 -1.90
CA TYR A 84 11.12 -8.35 -0.64
C TYR A 84 10.71 -9.46 0.33
N ILE A 85 9.41 -9.76 0.45
CA ILE A 85 8.95 -10.85 1.32
C ILE A 85 9.22 -12.24 0.71
N THR A 86 9.20 -12.35 -0.62
CA THR A 86 9.47 -13.62 -1.33
C THR A 86 10.94 -14.01 -1.27
N ASP A 87 11.84 -13.09 -1.57
CA ASP A 87 13.30 -13.33 -1.58
C ASP A 87 13.79 -13.77 -0.18
N GLN A 88 13.20 -13.20 0.87
CA GLN A 88 13.51 -13.58 2.25
C GLN A 88 12.98 -14.97 2.61
N ALA A 89 11.78 -15.34 2.14
CA ALA A 89 11.25 -16.68 2.35
C ALA A 89 12.17 -17.74 1.73
N ILE A 90 12.74 -17.46 0.54
CA ILE A 90 13.72 -18.33 -0.10
C ILE A 90 15.00 -18.42 0.73
N ALA A 91 15.55 -17.27 1.18
CA ALA A 91 16.77 -17.22 1.98
C ALA A 91 16.68 -17.98 3.32
N MET A 92 15.49 -18.09 3.93
CA MET A 92 15.28 -18.85 5.16
C MET A 92 15.17 -20.37 4.97
N THR A 93 15.01 -20.83 3.73
CA THR A 93 14.87 -22.27 3.39
C THR A 93 16.13 -22.91 2.81
N ALA A 94 17.18 -22.13 2.58
CA ALA A 94 18.48 -22.56 2.08
C ALA A 94 19.49 -22.76 3.23
#